data_AF-A0A8H9YX97-F1
#
_entry.id   AF-A0A8H9YX97-F1
#
_cell.length_a   1.000
_cell.length_b   1.000
_cell.length_c   1.000
_cell.angle_alpha   90.00
_cell.angle_beta   90.00
_cell.angle_gamma   90.00
#
_symmetry.space_group_name_H-M   'P 1'
#
loop_
_entity.id
_entity.type
_entity.pdbx_description
1 polymer ?
#
loop_
_entity_poly.entity_id
_entity_poly.type
_entity_poly.pdbx_seq_one_letter_code
_entity_poly.pdbx_strand_id
1 'polypeptide(L)'
;MSVVFSRNGVSMPDLVRTKLANHLARLGRAADVHSLALVQERAEGFVEGVEAARALTPATIEGLFIAVDDAAARRRRELAP
;
A
#
# COMPACT_ATOMS: atom_id res chain seq x y z
N MET A 1 -14.83 -2.86 0.49
CA MET A 1 -14.30 -1.50 0.69
C MET A 1 -13.51 -1.49 2.01
N SER A 2 -12.20 -1.32 1.97
CA SER A 2 -11.35 -1.34 3.19
C SER A 2 -11.38 0.03 3.87
N VAL A 3 -11.85 0.04 5.12
CA VAL A 3 -12.25 1.21 5.93
C VAL A 3 -11.05 1.96 6.56
N VAL A 4 -9.84 1.78 6.05
CA VAL A 4 -8.61 2.15 6.79
C VAL A 4 -8.23 3.64 6.62
N PHE A 5 -8.66 4.33 5.56
CA PHE A 5 -8.11 5.66 5.22
C PHE A 5 -8.95 6.86 5.61
N SER A 6 -10.08 6.66 6.31
CA SER A 6 -11.00 7.76 6.68
C SER A 6 -10.99 8.13 8.16
N ARG A 7 -10.21 7.46 9.03
CA ARG A 7 -10.42 7.59 10.49
C ARG A 7 -9.44 8.50 11.25
N ASN A 8 -8.35 8.98 10.65
CA ASN A 8 -7.30 9.71 11.40
C ASN A 8 -7.03 11.15 10.94
N GLY A 9 -7.92 11.81 10.19
CA GLY A 9 -7.77 13.23 9.88
C GLY A 9 -6.56 13.60 8.99
N VAL A 10 -5.89 12.61 8.40
CA VAL A 10 -4.79 12.85 7.47
C VAL A 10 -5.37 13.27 6.11
N SER A 11 -5.27 14.57 5.82
CA SER A 11 -5.55 15.11 4.49
C SER A 11 -4.44 14.68 3.52
N MET A 12 -4.52 13.45 3.03
CA MET A 12 -3.65 12.97 1.95
C MET A 12 -4.14 13.52 0.61
N PRO A 13 -3.24 14.00 -0.27
CA PRO A 13 -3.59 14.43 -1.62
C PRO A 13 -4.35 13.33 -2.38
N ASP A 14 -5.41 13.71 -3.11
CA ASP A 14 -6.32 12.75 -3.75
C ASP A 14 -5.64 11.81 -4.74
N LEU A 15 -4.63 12.30 -5.45
CA LEU A 15 -3.86 11.48 -6.36
C LEU A 15 -3.06 10.41 -5.61
N VAL A 16 -2.44 10.76 -4.47
CA VAL A 16 -1.70 9.81 -3.63
C VAL A 16 -2.66 8.76 -3.06
N ARG A 17 -3.82 9.19 -2.56
CA ARG A 17 -4.88 8.29 -2.08
C ARG A 17 -5.31 7.30 -3.14
N THR A 18 -5.60 7.79 -4.35
CA THR A 18 -6.09 6.97 -5.46
C THR A 18 -5.03 5.98 -5.93
N LYS A 19 -3.78 6.43 -6.07
CA LYS A 19 -2.68 5.55 -6.49
C LYS A 19 -2.36 4.49 -5.45
N LEU A 20 -2.33 4.85 -4.16
CA LEU A 20 -2.17 3.88 -3.07
C LEU A 20 -3.28 2.82 -3.10
N ALA A 21 -4.54 3.23 -3.23
CA ALA A 21 -5.67 2.30 -3.33
C ALA A 21 -5.51 1.32 -4.51
N ASN A 22 -5.00 1.80 -5.65
CA ASN A 22 -4.72 0.95 -6.81
C ASN A 22 -3.59 -0.06 -6.53
N HIS A 23 -2.51 0.35 -5.85
CA HIS A 23 -1.44 -0.57 -5.44
C HIS A 23 -1.96 -1.66 -4.49
N LEU A 24 -2.75 -1.29 -3.48
CA LEU A 24 -3.35 -2.24 -2.54
C LEU A 24 -4.33 -3.20 -3.24
N ALA A 25 -5.12 -2.71 -4.19
CA ALA A 25 -6.02 -3.56 -4.98
C ALA A 25 -5.25 -4.56 -5.85
N ARG A 26 -4.08 -4.17 -6.39
CA ARG A 26 -3.21 -5.07 -7.16
C ARG A 26 -2.60 -6.14 -6.28
N LEU A 27 -2.16 -5.79 -5.06
CA LEU A 27 -1.67 -6.77 -4.08
C LEU A 27 -2.71 -7.85 -3.82
N GLY A 28 -3.95 -7.46 -3.53
CA GLY A 28 -5.04 -8.43 -3.29
C GLY A 28 -5.42 -9.29 -4.50
N ARG A 29 -4.97 -8.96 -5.71
CA ARG A 29 -5.26 -9.69 -6.95
C ARG A 29 -4.07 -10.47 -7.50
N ALA A 30 -2.91 -10.44 -6.82
CA ALA A 30 -1.73 -11.17 -7.27
C ALA A 30 -2.06 -12.67 -7.39
N ALA A 31 -1.66 -13.29 -8.50
CA ALA A 31 -2.06 -14.64 -8.87
C ALA A 31 -1.20 -15.71 -8.19
N ASP A 32 0.04 -15.38 -7.88
CA ASP A 32 1.05 -16.27 -7.32
C ASP A 32 2.07 -15.48 -6.48
N VAL A 33 2.95 -16.19 -5.77
CA VAL A 33 3.94 -15.59 -4.86
C VAL A 33 4.91 -14.68 -5.62
N HIS A 34 5.25 -15.01 -6.86
CA HIS A 34 6.19 -14.23 -7.66
C HIS A 34 5.59 -12.88 -8.08
N SER A 35 4.39 -12.90 -8.66
CA SER A 35 3.63 -11.70 -9.01
C SER A 35 3.29 -10.85 -7.78
N LEU A 36 3.06 -11.48 -6.62
CA LEU A 36 2.87 -10.76 -5.36
C LEU A 36 4.12 -9.97 -4.98
N ALA A 37 5.31 -10.57 -5.05
CA ALA A 37 6.56 -9.88 -4.76
C ALA A 37 6.79 -8.66 -5.66
N LEU A 38 6.57 -8.81 -6.97
CA LEU A 38 6.71 -7.70 -7.94
C LEU A 38 5.71 -6.56 -7.69
N VAL A 39 4.49 -6.89 -7.28
CA VAL A 39 3.47 -5.87 -6.97
C VAL A 39 3.75 -5.19 -5.64
N GLN A 40 4.27 -5.92 -4.65
CA GLN A 40 4.71 -5.39 -3.37
C GLN A 40 5.85 -4.39 -3.54
N GLU A 41 6.93 -4.76 -4.24
CA GLU A 41 8.05 -3.86 -4.52
C GLU A 41 7.59 -2.56 -5.20
N ARG A 42 6.65 -2.66 -6.15
CA ARG A 42 6.07 -1.48 -6.81
C ARG A 42 5.22 -0.61 -5.89
N ALA A 43 4.57 -1.20 -4.89
CA ALA A 43 3.78 -0.47 -3.92
C ALA A 43 4.69 0.24 -2.91
N GLU A 44 5.74 -0.43 -2.44
CA GLU A 44 6.77 0.14 -1.56
C GLU A 44 7.49 1.30 -2.24
N GLY A 45 7.98 1.11 -3.48
CA GLY A 45 8.63 2.18 -4.24
C GLY A 45 7.70 3.38 -4.54
N PHE A 46 6.39 3.17 -4.60
CA PHE A 46 5.43 4.29 -4.65
C PHE A 46 5.40 5.07 -3.33
N VAL A 47 5.38 4.39 -2.18
CA VAL A 47 5.40 5.04 -0.85
C VAL A 47 6.73 5.78 -0.64
N GLU A 48 7.86 5.20 -1.03
CA GLU A 48 9.17 5.86 -1.02
C GLU A 48 9.16 7.15 -1.86
N GLY A 49 8.54 7.13 -3.05
CA GLY A 49 8.40 8.32 -3.88
C GLY A 49 7.55 9.42 -3.24
N VAL A 50 6.50 9.05 -2.49
CA VAL A 50 5.66 10.00 -1.73
C VAL A 50 6.44 10.60 -0.55
N GLU A 51 7.26 9.79 0.12
CA GLU A 51 8.17 10.25 1.18
C GLU A 51 9.20 11.23 0.63
N ALA A 52 9.86 10.89 -0.47
CA ALA A 52 10.85 11.74 -1.14
C ALA A 52 10.25 13.08 -1.58
N ALA A 53 8.98 13.08 -2.01
CA ALA A 53 8.24 14.30 -2.34
C ALA A 53 7.85 15.14 -1.12
N ARG A 54 8.05 14.63 0.11
CA ARG A 54 7.66 15.25 1.38
C ARG A 54 6.17 15.64 1.41
N ALA A 55 5.34 14.86 0.73
CA ALA A 55 3.92 15.15 0.57
C ALA A 55 3.10 14.85 1.83
N LEU A 56 3.64 14.05 2.76
CA LEU A 56 2.98 13.56 3.96
C LEU A 56 3.93 13.60 5.17
N THR A 57 3.38 13.49 6.37
CA THR A 57 4.18 13.40 7.60
C THR A 57 4.88 12.04 7.70
N PRO A 58 6.03 11.93 8.40
CA PRO A 58 6.72 10.65 8.60
C PRO A 58 5.83 9.56 9.19
N ALA A 59 5.01 9.89 10.20
CA ALA A 59 4.06 8.95 10.79
C ALA A 59 2.99 8.46 9.79
N THR A 60 2.60 9.30 8.83
CA THR A 60 1.69 8.86 7.76
C THR A 60 2.40 7.90 6.82
N ILE A 61 3.63 8.22 6.41
CA ILE A 61 4.46 7.37 5.52
C ILE A 61 4.67 5.99 6.14
N GLU A 62 5.03 5.92 7.42
CA GLU A 62 5.16 4.67 8.17
C GLU A 62 3.86 3.86 8.11
N GLY A 63 2.72 4.50 8.35
CA GLY A 63 1.40 3.87 8.23
C GLY A 63 1.10 3.34 6.82
N LEU A 64 1.64 3.97 5.77
CA LEU A 64 1.48 3.49 4.39
C LEU A 64 2.30 2.23 4.12
N PHE A 65 3.55 2.18 4.60
CA PHE A 65 4.39 0.98 4.50
C PHE A 65 3.74 -0.20 5.22
N ILE A 66 3.27 0.01 6.47
CA ILE A 66 2.55 -1.02 7.23
C ILE A 66 1.31 -1.51 6.45
N ALA A 67 0.54 -0.61 5.85
CA ALA A 67 -0.65 -1.01 5.08
C ALA A 67 -0.30 -1.85 3.83
N VAL A 68 0.83 -1.57 3.18
CA VAL A 68 1.35 -2.36 2.05
C VAL A 68 1.80 -3.74 2.53
N ASP A 69 2.59 -3.81 3.60
CA ASP A 69 3.06 -5.05 4.20
C ASP A 69 1.91 -5.95 4.65
N ASP A 70 0.93 -5.39 5.36
CA ASP A 70 -0.25 -6.13 5.81
C ASP A 70 -1.05 -6.71 4.64
N ALA A 71 -1.23 -5.93 3.57
CA ALA A 71 -1.93 -6.37 2.38
C ALA A 71 -1.18 -7.50 1.66
N ALA A 72 0.15 -7.39 1.55
CA ALA A 72 0.99 -8.41 0.94
C ALA A 72 1.05 -9.68 1.79
N ALA A 73 1.24 -9.56 3.11
CA ALA A 73 1.27 -10.68 4.05
C ALA A 73 -0.07 -11.45 4.05
N ARG A 74 -1.21 -10.73 4.02
CA ARG A 74 -2.52 -11.35 3.87
C ARG A 74 -2.61 -12.15 2.58
N ARG A 75 -2.24 -11.55 1.44
CA ARG A 75 -2.31 -12.26 0.17
C ARG A 75 -1.36 -13.45 0.11
N ARG A 76 -0.17 -13.35 0.68
CA ARG A 76 0.80 -14.45 0.73
C ARG A 76 0.24 -15.66 1.46
N ARG A 77 -0.47 -15.46 2.58
CA ARG A 77 -1.16 -16.54 3.31
C ARG A 77 -2.29 -17.18 2.50
N GLU A 78 -2.95 -16.43 1.62
CA GLU A 78 -3.98 -16.99 0.72
C GLU A 78 -3.38 -17.80 -0.43
N LEU A 79 -2.14 -17.50 -0.84
CA LEU A 79 -1.45 -18.15 -1.95
C LEU A 79 -0.56 -19.33 -1.53
N ALA A 80 -0.19 -19.41 -0.25
CA ALA A 80 0.59 -20.51 0.32
C ALA A 80 -0.35 -21.41 1.15
N PRO A 81 -0.77 -22.58 0.64
CA PRO A 81 -1.64 -23.50 1.35
C PRO A 81 -0.98 -24.13 2.59
#